data_AF-A0A125BCY3-F1
#
_entry.id   AF-A0A125BCY3-F1
#
_cell.length_a   1.000
_cell.length_b   1.000
_cell.length_c   1.000
_cell.angle_alpha   90.00
_cell.angle_beta   90.00
_cell.angle_gamma   90.00
#
_symmetry.space_group_name_H-M   'P 1'
#
loop_
_entity.id
_entity.type
_entity.pdbx_description
1 polymer ?
#
loop_
_entity_poly.entity_id
_entity_poly.type
_entity_poly.pdbx_seq_one_letter_code
_entity_poly.pdbx_strand_id
1 'polypeptide(L)'
;MQTIKLPDQDTPMNFTQARLTAVGKADEILKKPVIVAWKDDRTGKFAPAIPGGTADRWHVYGESNEGMLELQVADAFHFIFTDAECFDEPDTNLASLEDNGTKFLCLNDACTEEDRQRLGYFPGGGLGG
;
A
#
# COMPACT_ATOMS: atom_id res chain seq x y z
N MET A 1 10.34 -14.48 3.40
CA MET A 1 10.47 -13.69 2.16
C MET A 1 11.71 -14.16 1.40
N GLN A 2 11.61 -14.36 0.08
CA GLN A 2 12.75 -14.61 -0.81
C GLN A 2 13.39 -13.27 -1.20
N THR A 3 14.72 -13.20 -1.36
CA THR A 3 15.42 -11.98 -1.80
C THR A 3 16.24 -12.27 -3.06
N ILE A 4 16.14 -11.39 -4.06
CA ILE A 4 16.90 -11.47 -5.32
C ILE A 4 17.57 -10.13 -5.58
N LYS A 5 18.89 -10.16 -5.76
CA LYS A 5 19.65 -9.02 -6.27
C LYS A 5 19.72 -9.09 -7.79
N LEU A 6 19.24 -8.05 -8.46
CA LEU A 6 19.32 -7.94 -9.91
C LEU A 6 20.73 -7.54 -10.35
N PRO A 7 21.17 -7.95 -11.55
CA PRO A 7 22.49 -7.59 -12.06
C PRO A 7 22.66 -6.06 -12.12
N ASP A 8 23.84 -5.61 -11.73
CA ASP A 8 24.22 -4.21 -11.84
C ASP A 8 24.17 -3.77 -13.31
N GLN A 9 23.81 -2.51 -13.50
CA GLN A 9 23.65 -1.91 -14.83
C GLN A 9 24.75 -0.86 -15.01
N ASP A 10 25.26 -0.74 -16.24
CA ASP A 10 26.35 0.19 -16.55
C ASP A 10 25.96 1.67 -16.34
N THR A 11 24.65 1.96 -16.31
CA THR A 11 24.13 3.32 -16.08
C THR A 11 23.41 3.42 -14.74
N PRO A 12 23.69 4.45 -13.92
CA PRO A 12 22.95 4.68 -12.68
C PRO A 12 21.45 4.81 -12.91
N MET A 13 20.65 4.03 -12.18
CA MET A 13 19.20 4.09 -12.25
C MET A 13 18.63 5.14 -11.29
N ASN A 14 17.61 5.87 -11.75
CA ASN A 14 16.73 6.62 -10.86
C ASN A 14 15.65 5.70 -10.25
N PHE A 15 14.92 6.20 -9.24
CA PHE A 15 13.92 5.41 -8.52
C PHE A 15 12.83 4.85 -9.45
N THR A 16 12.36 5.64 -10.41
CA THR A 16 11.31 5.22 -11.36
C THR A 16 11.80 4.08 -12.24
N GLN A 17 13.03 4.17 -12.75
CA GLN A 17 13.65 3.10 -13.55
C GLN A 17 13.82 1.83 -12.73
N ALA A 18 14.40 1.95 -11.53
CA ALA A 18 14.60 0.81 -10.64
C ALA A 18 13.27 0.12 -10.27
N ARG A 19 12.22 0.91 -10.00
CA ARG A 19 10.87 0.40 -9.73
C ARG A 19 10.30 -0.35 -10.93
N LEU A 20 10.42 0.20 -12.14
CA LEU A 20 9.92 -0.47 -13.35
C LEU A 20 10.66 -1.79 -13.60
N THR A 21 11.98 -1.82 -13.40
CA THR A 21 12.78 -3.05 -13.48
C THR A 21 12.36 -4.08 -12.43
N ALA A 22 12.13 -3.65 -11.19
CA ALA A 22 11.64 -4.53 -10.14
C ALA A 22 10.25 -5.10 -10.45
N VAL A 23 9.31 -4.26 -10.92
CA VAL A 23 7.96 -4.71 -11.32
C VAL A 23 8.04 -5.74 -12.45
N GLY A 24 8.80 -5.46 -13.52
CA GLY A 24 8.95 -6.41 -14.61
C GLY A 24 9.53 -7.75 -14.16
N LYS A 25 10.48 -7.74 -13.22
CA LYS A 25 11.02 -8.98 -12.65
C LYS A 25 10.03 -9.69 -11.72
N ALA A 26 9.21 -8.95 -10.99
CA ALA A 26 8.18 -9.51 -10.13
C ALA A 26 7.07 -10.18 -10.96
N ASP A 27 6.69 -9.61 -12.11
CA ASP A 27 5.71 -10.19 -13.05
C ASP A 27 6.17 -11.55 -13.64
N GLU A 28 7.47 -11.82 -13.67
CA GLU A 28 8.00 -13.13 -14.08
C GLU A 28 7.86 -14.21 -12.99
N ILE A 29 7.66 -13.82 -11.73
CA ILE A 29 7.74 -14.71 -10.56
C ILE A 29 6.37 -14.87 -9.87
N LEU A 30 5.64 -13.77 -9.73
CA LEU A 30 4.34 -13.69 -9.06
C LEU A 30 3.24 -13.48 -10.10
N LYS A 31 2.00 -13.87 -9.80
CA LYS A 31 0.89 -13.75 -10.76
C LYS A 31 0.29 -12.36 -10.78
N LYS A 32 0.10 -11.73 -9.61
CA LYS A 32 -0.43 -10.36 -9.48
C LYS A 32 0.45 -9.58 -8.49
N PRO A 33 1.69 -9.23 -8.85
CA PRO A 33 2.63 -8.60 -7.92
C PRO A 33 2.16 -7.22 -7.47
N VAL A 34 2.22 -6.98 -6.15
CA VAL A 34 1.93 -5.68 -5.54
C VAL A 34 3.06 -5.28 -4.62
N ILE A 35 3.53 -4.03 -4.73
CA ILE A 35 4.57 -3.48 -3.85
C ILE A 35 3.95 -3.17 -2.49
N VAL A 36 4.51 -3.75 -1.45
CA VAL A 36 4.07 -3.58 -0.06
C VAL A 36 4.95 -2.57 0.68
N ALA A 37 6.26 -2.57 0.39
CA ALA A 37 7.22 -1.65 0.99
C ALA A 37 8.42 -1.43 0.05
N TRP A 38 9.12 -0.31 0.22
CA TRP A 38 10.35 -0.02 -0.54
C TRP A 38 11.32 0.88 0.25
N LYS A 39 12.60 0.86 -0.13
CA LYS A 39 13.65 1.76 0.37
C LYS A 39 14.61 2.18 -0.74
N ASP A 40 15.07 3.44 -0.68
CA ASP A 40 16.20 3.97 -1.45
C ASP A 40 17.33 4.32 -0.48
N ASP A 41 18.36 3.49 -0.44
CA ASP A 41 19.50 3.63 0.48
C ASP A 41 20.30 4.91 0.25
N ARG A 42 20.26 5.48 -0.96
CA ARG A 42 21.02 6.70 -1.30
C ARG A 42 20.40 7.94 -0.67
N THR A 43 19.08 7.95 -0.53
CA THR A 43 18.34 9.08 0.04
C THR A 43 17.83 8.79 1.45
N GLY A 44 17.89 7.54 1.90
CA GLY A 44 17.30 7.06 3.15
C GLY A 44 15.77 7.06 3.14
N LYS A 45 15.14 7.34 2.00
CA LYS A 45 13.68 7.36 1.88
C LYS A 45 13.15 5.94 1.79
N PHE A 46 11.99 5.71 2.40
CA PHE A 46 11.28 4.44 2.35
C PHE A 46 9.77 4.67 2.41
N ALA A 47 9.00 3.68 2.01
CA ALA A 47 7.57 3.62 2.27
C ALA A 47 7.13 2.21 2.72
N PRO A 48 6.08 2.11 3.53
CA PRO A 48 5.36 3.23 4.16
C PRO A 48 6.23 4.00 5.17
N ALA A 49 5.99 5.31 5.29
CA ALA A 49 6.62 6.12 6.32
C ALA A 49 5.95 5.80 7.66
N ILE A 50 6.70 5.26 8.62
CA ILE A 50 6.20 4.85 9.94
C ILE A 50 6.76 5.81 11.00
N PRO A 51 5.96 6.78 11.50
CA PRO A 51 6.41 7.76 12.48
C PRO A 51 6.95 7.09 13.76
N GLY A 52 8.07 7.61 14.28
CA GLY A 52 8.74 7.04 15.46
C GLY A 52 9.40 5.67 15.22
N GLY A 53 9.45 5.20 13.96
CA GLY A 53 10.14 3.98 13.56
C GLY A 53 11.64 4.17 13.33
N THR A 54 12.38 3.06 13.34
CA THR A 54 13.76 3.00 12.86
C THR A 54 13.81 2.98 11.33
N ALA A 55 14.98 3.22 10.74
CA ALA A 55 15.18 3.24 9.28
C ALA A 55 14.87 1.89 8.59
N ASP A 56 14.82 0.78 9.35
CA ASP A 56 14.53 -0.56 8.83
C ASP A 56 13.07 -0.98 9.01
N ARG A 57 12.23 -0.10 9.55
CA ARG A 57 10.84 -0.47 9.89
C ARG A 57 9.97 -0.75 8.67
N TRP A 58 10.33 -0.21 7.50
CA TRP A 58 9.71 -0.56 6.22
C TRP A 58 9.87 -2.05 5.88
N HIS A 59 11.01 -2.66 6.24
CA HIS A 59 11.31 -4.06 5.95
C HIS A 59 10.47 -4.97 6.84
N VAL A 60 10.43 -4.69 8.15
CA VAL A 60 9.54 -5.36 9.11
C VAL A 60 8.07 -5.23 8.71
N TYR A 61 7.66 -4.06 8.22
CA TYR A 61 6.32 -3.87 7.68
C TYR A 61 6.06 -4.77 6.47
N GLY A 62 7.00 -4.83 5.52
CA GLY A 62 6.89 -5.72 4.37
C GLY A 62 6.75 -7.19 4.77
N GLU A 63 7.58 -7.69 5.69
CA GLU A 63 7.49 -9.06 6.19
C GLU A 63 6.17 -9.35 6.91
N SER A 64 5.68 -8.39 7.71
CA SER A 64 4.44 -8.55 8.49
C SER A 64 3.17 -8.44 7.64
N ASN A 65 3.26 -7.86 6.44
CA ASN A 65 2.14 -7.70 5.50
C ASN A 65 2.32 -8.62 4.29
N GLU A 66 2.69 -9.88 4.58
CA GLU A 66 2.75 -10.96 3.59
C GLU A 66 3.75 -10.70 2.44
N GLY A 67 4.85 -10.02 2.73
CA GLY A 67 5.96 -9.86 1.79
C GLY A 67 6.56 -11.21 1.39
N MET A 68 6.46 -11.55 0.10
CA MET A 68 6.90 -12.82 -0.47
C MET A 68 8.27 -12.69 -1.14
N LEU A 69 8.51 -11.58 -1.84
CA LEU A 69 9.67 -11.36 -2.69
C LEU A 69 10.27 -9.97 -2.46
N GLU A 70 11.53 -9.89 -2.06
CA GLU A 70 12.33 -8.67 -2.07
C GLU A 70 13.24 -8.64 -3.31
N LEU A 71 13.17 -7.55 -4.07
CA LEU A 71 14.04 -7.28 -5.20
C LEU A 71 14.97 -6.11 -4.87
N GLN A 72 16.28 -6.38 -4.97
CA GLN A 72 17.32 -5.36 -4.83
C GLN A 72 17.81 -4.96 -6.21
N VAL A 73 17.72 -3.67 -6.53
CA VAL A 73 18.01 -3.11 -7.85
C VAL A 73 19.08 -2.02 -7.74
N ALA A 74 20.08 -2.10 -8.62
CA ALA A 74 21.17 -1.13 -8.73
C ALA A 74 21.89 -0.83 -7.40
N ASP A 75 22.03 -1.86 -6.56
CA ASP A 75 22.72 -1.84 -5.25
C ASP A 75 22.26 -0.72 -4.29
N ALA A 76 21.03 -0.21 -4.47
CA ALA A 76 20.55 0.96 -3.75
C ALA A 76 19.05 0.94 -3.47
N PHE A 77 18.27 0.26 -4.31
CA PHE A 77 16.82 0.24 -4.19
C PHE A 77 16.34 -1.13 -3.77
N HIS A 78 15.43 -1.15 -2.82
CA HIS A 78 14.79 -2.35 -2.31
C HIS A 78 13.29 -2.24 -2.52
N PHE A 79 12.67 -3.30 -3.03
CA PHE A 79 11.23 -3.38 -3.23
C PHE A 79 10.72 -4.73 -2.72
N ILE A 80 9.78 -4.70 -1.78
CA ILE A 80 9.11 -5.89 -1.24
C ILE A 80 7.76 -6.03 -1.93
N PHE A 81 7.51 -7.21 -2.50
CA PHE A 81 6.30 -7.58 -3.19
C PHE A 81 5.54 -8.69 -2.47
N THR A 82 4.23 -8.66 -2.61
CA THR A 82 3.31 -9.78 -2.32
C THR A 82 2.55 -10.17 -3.59
N ASP A 83 1.83 -11.29 -3.56
CA ASP A 83 0.94 -11.71 -4.65
C ASP A 83 -0.52 -11.43 -4.29
N ALA A 84 -1.15 -10.52 -5.03
CA ALA A 84 -2.52 -10.12 -4.79
C ALA A 84 -3.56 -11.17 -5.20
N GLU A 85 -3.16 -12.29 -5.82
CA GLU A 85 -4.08 -13.40 -6.11
C GLU A 85 -4.71 -13.99 -4.83
N CYS A 86 -4.02 -13.87 -3.69
CA CYS A 86 -4.50 -14.38 -2.40
C CYS A 86 -5.50 -13.46 -1.69
N PHE A 87 -5.84 -12.30 -2.27
CA PHE A 87 -6.71 -11.31 -1.66
C PHE A 87 -7.96 -11.10 -2.51
N ASP A 88 -9.10 -11.01 -1.84
CA ASP A 88 -10.34 -10.60 -2.47
C ASP A 88 -10.28 -9.12 -2.83
N GLU A 89 -10.71 -8.79 -4.06
CA GLU A 89 -10.94 -7.40 -4.40
C GLU A 89 -12.12 -6.88 -3.56
N PRO A 90 -11.94 -5.77 -2.82
CA PRO A 90 -13.03 -5.21 -2.04
C PRO A 90 -14.14 -4.74 -2.97
N ASP A 91 -15.39 -4.84 -2.52
CA ASP A 91 -16.52 -4.26 -3.25
C ASP A 91 -16.32 -2.74 -3.40
N THR A 92 -16.07 -2.31 -4.63
CA THR A 92 -15.86 -0.90 -5.00
C THR A 92 -17.17 -0.15 -5.14
N ASN A 93 -18.09 -0.32 -4.18
CA ASN A 93 -19.32 0.45 -4.12
C ASN A 93 -19.07 1.86 -3.55
N LEU A 94 -18.11 2.58 -4.14
CA LEU A 94 -17.63 3.88 -3.68
C LEU A 94 -17.94 4.97 -4.72
N ALA A 95 -18.34 6.16 -4.25
CA ALA A 95 -18.45 7.37 -5.04
C ALA A 95 -17.60 8.49 -4.44
N SER A 96 -17.04 9.33 -5.30
CA SER A 96 -16.41 10.58 -4.89
C SER A 96 -17.47 11.66 -4.78
N LEU A 97 -17.59 12.26 -3.60
CA LEU A 97 -18.42 13.45 -3.35
C LEU A 97 -17.50 14.66 -3.12
N GLU A 98 -17.96 15.84 -3.50
CA GLU A 98 -17.31 17.11 -3.16
C GLU A 98 -18.29 17.97 -2.38
N ASP A 99 -17.89 18.40 -1.18
CA ASP A 99 -18.64 19.35 -0.37
C ASP A 99 -17.69 20.44 0.12
N ASN A 100 -18.06 21.70 -0.13
CA ASN A 100 -17.27 22.89 0.26
C ASN A 100 -15.78 22.82 -0.14
N GLY A 101 -15.48 22.27 -1.32
CA GLY A 101 -14.11 22.12 -1.84
C GLY A 101 -13.30 20.98 -1.22
N THR A 102 -13.91 20.18 -0.34
CA THR A 102 -13.32 18.97 0.23
C THR A 102 -13.87 17.74 -0.50
N LYS A 103 -12.99 16.84 -0.91
CA LYS A 103 -13.36 15.59 -1.59
C LYS A 103 -13.45 14.45 -0.58
N PHE A 104 -14.55 13.72 -0.65
CA PHE A 104 -14.85 12.56 0.18
C PHE A 104 -15.02 11.33 -0.70
N LEU A 105 -14.60 10.17 -0.19
CA LEU A 105 -14.90 8.87 -0.79
C LEU A 105 -15.97 8.21 0.09
N CYS A 106 -17.16 8.02 -0.47
CA CYS A 106 -18.34 7.55 0.24
C CYS A 106 -18.80 6.22 -0.33
N LEU A 107 -19.36 5.35 0.51
CA LEU A 107 -20.02 4.12 0.06
C LEU A 107 -21.42 4.47 -0.46
N ASN A 108 -21.80 4.05 -1.68
CA ASN A 108 -23.06 4.47 -2.30
C ASN A 108 -24.31 4.03 -1.53
N ASP A 109 -24.22 2.91 -0.80
CA ASP A 109 -25.31 2.34 -0.01
C ASP A 109 -25.02 2.36 1.51
N ALA A 110 -24.12 3.23 1.96
CA ALA A 110 -23.93 3.43 3.40
C ALA A 110 -25.00 4.34 4.01
N CYS A 111 -25.12 4.30 5.33
CA CYS A 111 -26.11 5.06 6.11
C CYS A 111 -27.56 4.58 5.92
N THR A 112 -27.76 3.29 5.64
CA THR A 112 -29.07 2.65 5.72
C THR A 112 -29.64 2.75 7.15
N GLU A 113 -30.94 2.53 7.33
CA GLU A 113 -31.53 2.49 8.68
C GLU A 113 -30.87 1.44 9.59
N GLU A 114 -30.41 0.31 9.02
CA GLU A 114 -29.64 -0.70 9.77
C GLU A 114 -28.25 -0.17 10.19
N ASP A 115 -27.56 0.54 9.32
CA ASP A 115 -26.25 1.15 9.64
C ASP A 115 -26.39 2.25 10.69
N ARG A 116 -27.46 3.05 10.60
CA ARG A 116 -27.79 4.08 11.59
C ARG A 116 -28.03 3.46 12.96
N GLN A 117 -28.75 2.34 13.03
CA GLN A 117 -28.94 1.61 14.28
C GLN A 117 -27.63 1.02 14.83
N ARG A 118 -26.78 0.43 13.97
CA ARG A 118 -25.45 -0.11 14.38
C ARG A 118 -24.51 0.97 14.89
N LEU A 119 -24.54 2.16 14.30
CA LEU A 119 -23.74 3.32 14.70
C LEU A 119 -24.33 4.06 15.91
N GLY A 120 -25.45 3.60 16.47
CA GLY A 120 -26.12 4.24 17.61
C GLY A 120 -26.81 5.56 17.27
N TYR A 121 -27.12 5.78 15.99
CA TYR A 121 -27.86 6.97 15.53
C TYR A 121 -29.35 6.76 15.79
N PHE A 122 -29.85 7.26 16.92
CA PHE A 122 -31.28 7.25 17.23
C PHE A 122 -31.97 8.43 16.50
N PRO A 123 -32.99 8.19 15.67
CA PRO A 123 -33.83 9.24 15.10
C PRO A 123 -34.78 9.77 16.18
N GLY A 124 -34.23 10.55 17.10
CA GLY A 124 -34.93 11.08 18.25
C GLY A 124 -33.93 11.89 19.04
N GLY A 125 -33.87 13.19 18.77
CA GLY A 125 -32.99 14.11 19.46
C GLY A 125 -33.09 13.90 20.97
N GLY A 126 -31.94 13.73 21.61
CA GLY A 126 -31.85 13.81 23.06
C GLY A 126 -32.30 15.21 23.46
N LEU A 127 -33.49 15.32 24.05
CA LEU A 127 -33.86 16.45 24.87
C LEU A 127 -32.92 16.42 26.07
N GLY A 128 -31.91 17.28 26.04
CA GLY A 128 -31.15 17.63 27.22
C GLY A 128 -32.09 18.22 28.26
N GLY A 129 -32.06 17.64 29.45
CA GLY A 129 -32.62 18.15 30.70
C GLY A 129 -31.61 17.95 31.82
#